data_AF-A0A953W552-F1
#
_entry.id   AF-A0A953W552-F1
#
_cell.length_a   1.000
_cell.length_b   1.000
_cell.length_c   1.000
_cell.angle_alpha   90.00
_cell.angle_beta   90.00
_cell.angle_gamma   90.00
#
_symmetry.space_group_name_H-M   'P 1'
#
loop_
_entity.id
_entity.type
_entity.pdbx_description
1 polymer ?
#
loop_
_entity_poly.entity_id
_entity_poly.type
_entity_poly.pdbx_seq_one_letter_code
_entity_poly.pdbx_strand_id
1 'polypeptide(L)'
;CYATTNRQDAVKAMAEQADLVLVIGSPKSSNSVRLVEVAKRAGARDARLVGSADDVDWYWFNGVQSVGVTAGASAPEDLVAALIAAIGARFDARLEEVRVTKEDVVFKLPRTLAE
;
A
#
# COMPACT_ATOMS: atom_id res chain seq x y z
N CYS A 1 -0.48 3.59 16.72
CA CYS A 1 -0.98 4.99 16.66
C CYS A 1 -2.20 5.05 15.73
N TYR A 2 -2.94 6.16 15.69
CA TYR A 2 -4.12 6.31 14.82
C TYR A 2 -3.78 6.02 13.34
N ALA A 3 -2.63 6.49 12.87
CA ALA A 3 -2.13 6.29 11.51
C ALA A 3 -1.96 4.81 11.12
N THR A 4 -1.58 3.96 12.09
CA THR A 4 -1.47 2.51 11.88
C THR A 4 -2.84 1.86 11.80
N THR A 5 -3.79 2.23 12.66
CA THR A 5 -5.15 1.67 12.68
C THR A 5 -5.87 1.99 11.37
N ASN A 6 -5.89 3.26 10.97
CA ASN A 6 -6.57 3.71 9.76
C ASN A 6 -6.03 3.02 8.49
N ARG A 7 -4.70 2.84 8.40
CA ARG A 7 -4.08 2.12 7.27
C ARG A 7 -4.45 0.65 7.28
N GLN A 8 -4.49 0.00 8.44
CA GLN A 8 -4.93 -1.39 8.52
C GLN A 8 -6.40 -1.54 8.12
N ASP A 9 -7.27 -0.60 8.51
CA ASP A 9 -8.68 -0.65 8.15
C ASP A 9 -8.90 -0.38 6.65
N ALA A 10 -8.13 0.54 6.06
CA ALA A 10 -8.10 0.73 4.61
C ALA A 10 -7.65 -0.54 3.86
N VAL A 11 -6.60 -1.20 4.35
CA VAL A 11 -6.14 -2.48 3.77
C VAL A 11 -7.19 -3.57 3.90
N LYS A 12 -7.87 -3.69 5.03
CA LYS A 12 -8.94 -4.69 5.19
C LYS A 12 -10.06 -4.48 4.17
N ALA A 13 -10.54 -3.25 4.01
CA ALA A 13 -11.62 -2.92 3.08
C ALA A 13 -11.27 -3.25 1.62
N MET A 14 -9.99 -3.09 1.24
CA MET A 14 -9.50 -3.40 -0.09
C MET A 14 -9.22 -4.91 -0.28
N ALA A 15 -8.71 -5.57 0.76
CA ALA A 15 -8.18 -6.93 0.66
C ALA A 15 -9.24 -8.00 0.42
N GLU A 16 -10.47 -7.82 0.91
CA GLU A 16 -11.56 -8.82 0.75
C GLU A 16 -11.87 -9.14 -0.71
N GLN A 17 -11.60 -8.22 -1.64
CA GLN A 17 -11.90 -8.37 -3.07
C GLN A 17 -10.64 -8.34 -3.95
N ALA A 18 -9.44 -8.38 -3.33
CA ALA A 18 -8.17 -8.29 -4.04
C ALA A 18 -7.56 -9.68 -4.28
N ASP A 19 -7.28 -10.01 -5.54
CA ASP A 19 -6.49 -11.19 -5.88
C ASP A 19 -5.03 -11.04 -5.45
N LEU A 20 -4.50 -9.83 -5.55
CA LEU A 20 -3.13 -9.49 -5.15
C LEU A 20 -3.12 -8.15 -4.41
N VAL A 21 -2.45 -8.09 -3.27
CA VAL A 21 -2.14 -6.82 -2.59
C VAL A 21 -0.63 -6.57 -2.60
N LEU A 22 -0.22 -5.44 -3.17
CA LEU A 22 1.15 -4.96 -3.14
C LEU A 22 1.30 -3.87 -2.07
N VAL A 23 2.20 -4.10 -1.13
CA VAL A 23 2.55 -3.14 -0.08
C VAL A 23 3.92 -2.56 -0.40
N ILE A 24 3.98 -1.25 -0.67
CA ILE A 24 5.26 -0.53 -0.80
C ILE A 24 5.85 -0.33 0.60
N GLY A 25 7.08 -0.78 0.80
CA GLY A 25 7.82 -0.58 2.04
C GLY A 25 9.10 -1.40 2.14
N SER A 26 9.71 -1.37 3.33
CA SER A 26 10.94 -2.11 3.61
C SER A 26 10.66 -3.35 4.47
N PRO A 27 11.36 -4.48 4.25
CA PRO A 27 11.27 -5.65 5.14
C PRO A 27 11.72 -5.34 6.58
N LYS A 28 12.47 -4.24 6.78
CA LYS A 28 12.88 -3.75 8.11
C LYS A 28 11.79 -2.94 8.81
N SER A 29 10.72 -2.55 8.10
CA SER A 29 9.62 -1.76 8.63
C SER A 29 8.50 -2.67 9.14
N SER A 30 8.39 -2.79 10.47
CA SER A 30 7.34 -3.58 11.12
C SER A 30 5.93 -3.18 10.66
N ASN A 31 5.67 -1.88 10.44
CA ASN A 31 4.38 -1.41 9.92
C ASN A 31 4.11 -1.94 8.51
N SER A 32 5.11 -1.95 7.62
CA SER A 32 4.94 -2.42 6.24
C SER A 32 4.70 -3.93 6.19
N VAL A 33 5.48 -4.70 6.94
CA VAL A 33 5.28 -6.15 7.09
C VAL A 33 3.90 -6.45 7.68
N ARG A 34 3.47 -5.67 8.67
CA ARG A 34 2.15 -5.83 9.29
C ARG A 34 1.01 -5.59 8.30
N LEU A 35 1.12 -4.65 7.37
CA LEU A 35 0.09 -4.44 6.35
C LEU A 35 -0.06 -5.65 5.42
N VAL A 36 1.04 -6.33 5.06
CA VAL A 36 0.98 -7.58 4.29
C VAL A 36 0.24 -8.67 5.05
N GLU A 37 0.53 -8.83 6.34
CA GLU A 37 -0.18 -9.79 7.20
C GLU A 37 -1.67 -9.47 7.30
N VAL A 38 -2.02 -8.18 7.44
CA VAL A 38 -3.40 -7.73 7.53
C VAL A 38 -4.15 -8.00 6.23
N ALA A 39 -3.54 -7.73 5.07
CA ALA A 39 -4.14 -8.03 3.77
C ALA A 39 -4.48 -9.53 3.63
N LYS A 40 -3.52 -10.41 3.94
CA LYS A 40 -3.75 -11.87 3.89
C LYS A 40 -4.85 -12.32 4.83
N ARG A 41 -4.86 -11.80 6.06
CA ARG A 41 -5.88 -12.13 7.07
C ARG A 41 -7.26 -11.60 6.71
N ALA A 42 -7.33 -10.52 5.95
CA ALA A 42 -8.57 -9.90 5.49
C ALA A 42 -9.13 -10.52 4.21
N GLY A 43 -8.47 -11.52 3.62
CA GLY A 43 -9.01 -12.29 2.50
C GLY A 43 -8.31 -12.09 1.16
N ALA A 44 -7.25 -11.27 1.08
CA ALA A 44 -6.48 -11.17 -0.14
C ALA A 44 -5.89 -12.53 -0.51
N ARG A 45 -6.08 -12.97 -1.75
CA ARG A 45 -5.59 -14.28 -2.21
C ARG A 45 -4.07 -14.37 -2.16
N ASP A 46 -3.38 -13.27 -2.47
CA ASP A 46 -1.96 -13.09 -2.18
C ASP A 46 -1.66 -11.66 -1.73
N ALA A 47 -0.58 -11.49 -0.97
CA ALA A 47 -0.05 -10.18 -0.62
C ALA A 47 1.47 -10.21 -0.52
N ARG A 48 2.11 -9.18 -1.08
CA ARG A 48 3.57 -9.08 -1.22
C ARG A 48 4.07 -7.72 -0.76
N LEU A 49 5.29 -7.72 -0.22
CA LEU A 49 6.04 -6.51 0.10
C LEU A 49 6.99 -6.21 -1.06
N VAL A 50 6.99 -4.99 -1.54
CA VAL A 50 7.90 -4.50 -2.60
C VAL A 50 8.55 -3.20 -2.16
N GLY A 51 9.82 -2.98 -2.52
CA GLY A 51 10.51 -1.74 -2.23
C GLY A 51 10.15 -0.64 -3.22
N SER A 52 9.97 -1.02 -4.48
CA SER A 52 9.72 -0.14 -5.62
C SER A 52 8.99 -0.89 -6.74
N ALA A 53 8.65 -0.18 -7.82
CA ALA A 53 8.08 -0.79 -9.01
C ALA A 53 9.02 -1.80 -9.70
N ASP A 54 10.34 -1.65 -9.54
CA ASP A 54 11.34 -2.52 -10.16
C ASP A 54 11.46 -3.87 -9.44
N ASP A 55 11.04 -3.95 -8.18
CA ASP A 55 11.04 -5.18 -7.38
C ASP A 55 9.84 -6.09 -7.69
N VAL A 56 8.93 -5.64 -8.57
CA VAL A 56 7.71 -6.38 -8.91
C VAL A 56 8.04 -7.52 -9.86
N ASP A 57 7.79 -8.75 -9.40
CA ASP A 57 7.76 -9.91 -10.28
C ASP A 57 6.36 -10.03 -10.92
N TRP A 58 6.33 -9.77 -12.22
CA TRP A 58 5.11 -9.75 -13.02
C TRP A 58 4.41 -11.12 -13.11
N TYR A 59 5.09 -12.22 -12.75
CA TYR A 59 4.45 -13.52 -12.64
C TYR A 59 3.35 -13.54 -11.56
N TRP A 60 3.44 -12.68 -10.54
CA TRP A 60 2.40 -12.57 -9.51
C TRP A 60 1.05 -12.12 -10.04
N PHE A 61 1.00 -11.50 -11.22
CA PHE A 61 -0.24 -11.01 -11.86
C PHE A 61 -0.96 -12.11 -12.66
N ASN A 62 -0.41 -13.32 -12.74
CA ASN A 62 -1.04 -14.41 -13.48
C ASN A 62 -2.37 -14.83 -12.84
N GLY A 63 -3.47 -14.60 -13.57
CA GLY A 63 -4.82 -14.90 -13.09
C GLY A 63 -5.31 -13.95 -12.00
N VAL A 64 -4.73 -12.74 -11.93
CA VAL A 64 -5.15 -11.64 -11.07
C VAL A 64 -6.05 -10.70 -11.86
N GLN A 65 -7.25 -10.41 -11.35
CA GLN A 65 -8.18 -9.43 -11.94
C GLN A 65 -8.24 -8.13 -11.13
N SER A 66 -7.94 -8.19 -9.83
CA SER A 66 -7.93 -7.04 -8.93
C SER A 66 -6.60 -6.95 -8.16
N VAL A 67 -5.98 -5.76 -8.22
CA VAL A 67 -4.74 -5.46 -7.49
C VAL A 67 -5.00 -4.33 -6.52
N GLY A 68 -4.81 -4.61 -5.24
CA GLY A 68 -4.75 -3.60 -4.20
C GLY A 68 -3.34 -3.03 -4.06
N VAL A 69 -3.20 -1.71 -4.03
CA VAL A 69 -1.92 -1.03 -3.79
C VAL A 69 -2.01 -0.22 -2.51
N THR A 70 -1.04 -0.42 -1.61
CA THR A 70 -0.94 0.35 -0.37
C THR A 70 0.53 0.57 -0.01
N ALA A 71 0.77 1.36 1.03
CA ALA A 71 2.12 1.72 1.43
C ALA A 71 2.27 1.85 2.95
N GLY A 72 3.44 1.50 3.46
CA GLY A 72 3.80 1.77 4.85
C GLY A 72 3.84 3.28 5.14
N ALA A 73 3.68 3.67 6.41
CA ALA A 73 3.69 5.09 6.80
C ALA A 73 4.99 5.85 6.44
N SER A 74 6.09 5.14 6.20
CA SER A 74 7.38 5.71 5.84
C SER A 74 7.69 5.65 4.35
N ALA A 75 6.77 5.17 3.51
CA ALA A 75 6.98 5.03 2.09
C ALA A 75 6.66 6.36 1.36
N PRO A 76 7.60 6.86 0.53
CA PRO A 76 7.36 8.02 -0.32
C PRO A 76 6.20 7.83 -1.31
N GLU A 77 5.42 8.89 -1.56
CA GLU A 77 4.24 8.86 -2.44
C GLU A 77 4.60 8.61 -3.90
N ASP A 78 5.76 9.08 -4.34
CA ASP A 78 6.33 8.86 -5.67
C ASP A 78 6.56 7.37 -5.97
N LEU A 79 6.90 6.55 -4.97
CA LEU A 79 7.03 5.09 -5.18
C LEU A 79 5.67 4.43 -5.43
N VAL A 80 4.61 4.91 -4.76
CA VAL A 80 3.25 4.42 -4.99
C VAL A 80 2.78 4.82 -6.39
N ALA A 81 2.98 6.07 -6.76
CA ALA A 81 2.65 6.57 -8.09
C ALA A 81 3.42 5.82 -9.19
N ALA A 82 4.71 5.56 -9.00
CA ALA A 82 5.53 4.78 -9.93
C ALA A 82 5.02 3.34 -10.09
N LEU A 83 4.62 2.69 -8.99
CA LEU A 83 4.03 1.36 -9.05
C LEU A 83 2.70 1.35 -9.83
N ILE A 84 1.81 2.30 -9.55
CA ILE A 84 0.54 2.44 -10.27
C ILE A 84 0.79 2.67 -11.77
N ALA A 85 1.75 3.53 -12.12
CA ALA A 85 2.13 3.78 -13.51
C ALA A 85 2.71 2.52 -14.18
N ALA A 86 3.55 1.76 -13.49
CA ALA A 86 4.15 0.53 -14.01
C ALA A 86 3.09 -0.57 -14.28
N ILE A 87 2.05 -0.64 -13.44
CA ILE A 87 0.89 -1.52 -13.65
C ILE A 87 0.07 -1.03 -14.84
N GLY A 88 -0.29 0.26 -14.88
CA GLY A 88 -1.10 0.83 -15.97
C GLY A 88 -0.40 0.82 -17.34
N ALA A 89 0.92 0.81 -17.38
CA ALA A 89 1.69 0.66 -18.62
C ALA A 89 1.67 -0.77 -19.18
N ARG A 90 1.34 -1.78 -18.36
CA ARG A 90 1.36 -3.20 -18.72
C ARG A 90 -0.03 -3.80 -18.91
N PHE A 91 -1.01 -3.27 -18.18
CA PHE A 91 -2.37 -3.79 -18.16
C PHE A 91 -3.36 -2.67 -18.45
N ASP A 92 -4.44 -3.01 -19.15
CA ASP A 92 -5.60 -2.13 -19.30
C ASP A 92 -6.40 -2.12 -17.99
N ALA A 93 -5.91 -1.35 -17.02
CA ALA A 93 -6.41 -1.31 -15.66
C ALA A 93 -7.13 0.00 -15.38
N ARG A 94 -8.26 -0.08 -14.66
CA ARG A 94 -8.96 1.07 -14.12
C ARG A 94 -8.50 1.34 -12.70
N LEU A 95 -8.02 2.55 -12.44
CA LEU A 95 -7.65 2.99 -11.08
C LEU A 95 -8.90 3.42 -10.31
N GLU A 96 -9.10 2.85 -9.13
CA GLU A 96 -10.13 3.27 -8.18
C GLU A 96 -9.49 3.55 -6.81
N GLU A 97 -9.78 4.71 -6.23
CA GLU A 97 -9.23 5.10 -4.93
C GLU A 97 -10.19 4.70 -3.79
N VAL A 98 -9.72 3.84 -2.88
CA VAL A 98 -10.49 3.42 -1.71
C VAL A 98 -10.13 4.30 -0.51
N ARG A 99 -11.05 5.17 -0.09
CA ARG A 99 -10.89 6.00 1.12
C ARG A 99 -11.82 5.55 2.23
N VAL A 100 -11.26 5.01 3.31
CA VAL A 100 -12.02 4.57 4.50
C VAL A 100 -12.06 5.66 5.59
N THR A 101 -11.03 6.48 5.71
CA THR A 101 -10.95 7.52 6.75
C THR A 101 -10.10 8.69 6.26
N LYS A 102 -10.50 9.92 6.59
CA LYS A 102 -9.74 11.14 6.31
C LYS A 102 -8.80 11.46 7.47
N GLU A 103 -7.49 11.55 7.22
CA GLU A 103 -6.49 11.95 8.22
C GLU A 103 -6.13 13.44 8.05
N ASP A 104 -6.49 14.29 9.02
CA ASP A 104 -6.21 15.74 8.99
C ASP A 104 -5.21 16.18 10.10
N VAL A 105 -4.42 15.24 10.64
CA VAL A 105 -3.53 15.50 11.79
C VAL A 105 -2.13 15.95 11.32
N VAL A 106 -1.68 17.12 11.79
CA VAL A 106 -0.37 17.68 11.48
C VAL A 106 0.45 17.87 12.76
N PHE A 107 1.66 17.32 12.79
CA PHE A 107 2.62 17.58 13.86
C PHE A 107 3.49 18.77 13.47
N LYS A 108 3.34 19.90 14.17
CA LYS A 108 4.18 21.08 13.96
C LYS A 108 5.60 20.82 14.47
N LEU A 109 6.59 21.33 13.75
CA LEU A 109 7.97 21.34 14.21
C LEU A 109 8.08 22.12 15.54
N PRO A 110 8.91 21.66 16.49
CA PRO A 110 9.29 22.46 17.64
C PRO A 110 9.85 23.80 17.19
N ARG A 111 9.56 24.89 17.92
CA ARG A 111 9.98 26.26 17.55
C ARG A 111 11.49 26.39 17.30
N THR A 112 12.29 25.57 17.97
CA THR A 112 13.76 25.53 17.86
C THR A 112 14.27 24.94 16.54
N LEU A 113 13.41 24.33 15.73
CA LEU A 113 13.75 23.70 14.44
C LEU A 113 13.01 24.35 13.26
N ALA A 114 12.33 25.48 13.51
CA ALA A 114 11.48 26.17 12.54
C ALA A 114 12.17 27.38 11.88
N GLU A 115 13.49 27.53 12.07
CA GLU A 115 14.33 28.54 11.41
C GLU A 115 15.00 27.98 10.15
#